data_AF-A0A3S5J8D8-F1
#
_entry.id   AF-A0A3S5J8D8-F1
#
_cell.length_a   1.000
_cell.length_b   1.000
_cell.length_c   1.000
_cell.angle_alpha   90.00
_cell.angle_beta   90.00
_cell.angle_gamma   90.00
#
_symmetry.space_group_name_H-M   'P 1'
#
loop_
_entity.id
_entity.type
_entity.pdbx_description
1 polymer ?
#
loop_
_entity_poly.entity_id
_entity_poly.type
_entity_poly.pdbx_seq_one_letter_code
_entity_poly.pdbx_strand_id
1 'polypeptide(L)' 'MSSPNVDDMFGIVTSTAYWMAKQLPYRVPRAPLIRAGATALADAIATHDPTMPVGLETWCREHVRRAIREVIAGRFEV' A
#
# COMPACT_ATOMS: atom_id res chain seq x y z
N MET A 1 19.42 12.47 -9.80
CA MET A 1 18.54 11.73 -8.89
C MET A 1 17.59 10.93 -9.76
N SER A 2 17.65 9.59 -9.71
CA SER A 2 16.71 8.75 -10.44
C SER A 2 15.33 8.96 -9.84
N SER A 3 14.39 9.46 -10.64
CA SER A 3 12.97 9.46 -10.27
C SER A 3 12.58 8.02 -9.91
N PRO A 4 11.89 7.79 -8.79
CA PRO A 4 11.48 6.43 -8.42
C PRO A 4 10.70 5.82 -9.57
N ASN A 5 11.16 4.68 -10.08
CA ASN A 5 10.45 4.00 -11.16
C ASN A 5 9.17 3.40 -10.59
N VAL A 6 8.13 3.28 -11.43
CA VAL A 6 6.84 2.69 -11.04
C VAL A 6 7.02 1.28 -10.47
N ASP A 7 8.00 0.53 -10.98
CA ASP A 7 8.36 -0.80 -10.47
C ASP A 7 8.90 -0.78 -9.03
N ASP A 8 9.70 0.24 -8.68
CA ASP A 8 10.22 0.41 -7.32
C ASP A 8 9.07 0.71 -6.34
N MET A 9 8.07 1.47 -6.79
CA MET A 9 6.89 1.80 -6.02
C MET A 9 5.93 0.62 -5.86
N PHE A 10 5.83 -0.28 -6.86
CA PHE A 10 5.03 -1.51 -6.71
C PHE A 10 5.62 -2.47 -5.66
N GLY A 11 6.93 -2.41 -5.42
CA GLY A 11 7.60 -3.08 -4.30
C GLY A 11 7.00 -2.72 -2.94
N ILE A 12 6.50 -1.50 -2.75
CA ILE A 12 5.80 -1.06 -1.53
C ILE A 12 4.53 -1.88 -1.31
N VAL A 13 3.75 -2.11 -2.37
CA VAL A 13 2.47 -2.83 -2.29
C VAL A 13 2.69 -4.29 -1.93
N THR A 14 3.58 -4.98 -2.65
CA THR A 14 3.80 -6.41 -2.46
C THR A 14 4.43 -6.72 -1.09
N SER A 15 5.41 -5.91 -0.66
CA SER A 15 6.05 -6.05 0.64
C SER A 15 5.09 -5.74 1.80
N THR A 16 4.29 -4.68 1.68
CA THR A 16 3.30 -4.31 2.72
C THR A 16 2.22 -5.38 2.84
N ALA A 17 1.66 -5.84 1.72
CA ALA A 17 0.67 -6.91 1.72
C ALA A 17 1.21 -8.21 2.33
N TYR A 18 2.47 -8.57 2.03
CA TYR A 18 3.12 -9.74 2.60
C TYR A 18 3.25 -9.65 4.12
N TRP A 19 3.82 -8.55 4.63
CA TRP A 19 4.07 -8.40 6.06
C TRP A 19 2.80 -8.28 6.87
N MET A 20 1.80 -7.54 6.38
CA MET A 20 0.52 -7.42 7.06
C MET A 20 -0.22 -8.76 7.11
N ALA A 21 -0.25 -9.52 6.00
CA ALA A 21 -0.86 -10.84 6.00
C ALA A 21 -0.15 -11.82 6.95
N LYS A 22 1.18 -11.70 7.12
CA LYS A 22 1.97 -12.56 8.01
C LYS A 22 1.71 -12.28 9.51
N GLN A 23 1.29 -11.08 9.86
CA GLN A 23 1.02 -10.68 11.26
C GLN A 23 -0.36 -11.13 11.76
N LEU A 24 -1.24 -11.63 10.88
CA LEU A 24 -2.58 -12.05 11.25
C LEU A 24 -2.60 -13.50 11.76
N PRO A 25 -3.47 -13.83 12.73
CA PRO A 25 -3.58 -15.20 13.26
C PRO A 25 -4.24 -16.18 12.29
N TYR A 26 -4.76 -15.69 11.15
CA TYR A 26 -5.43 -16.46 10.11
C TYR A 26 -4.87 -16.16 8.73
N ARG A 27 -5.07 -17.08 7.77
CA ARG A 27 -4.59 -16.93 6.40
C ARG A 27 -5.46 -15.93 5.63
N VAL A 28 -4.84 -14.83 5.21
CA VAL A 28 -5.46 -13.87 4.28
C VAL A 28 -4.91 -14.06 2.86
N PRO A 29 -5.78 -14.23 1.84
CA PRO A 29 -5.33 -14.26 0.45
C PRO A 29 -4.62 -12.94 0.09
N ARG A 30 -3.42 -13.01 -0.50
CA ARG A 30 -2.62 -11.81 -0.82
C ARG A 30 -3.14 -11.03 -2.02
N ALA A 31 -3.74 -11.71 -3.00
CA ALA A 31 -4.26 -11.09 -4.21
C ALA A 31 -5.23 -9.91 -3.97
N PRO A 32 -6.24 -10.00 -3.08
CA PRO A 32 -7.09 -8.85 -2.75
C PRO A 32 -6.31 -7.70 -2.07
N LEU A 33 -5.33 -8.00 -1.21
CA LEU A 33 -4.50 -6.98 -0.57
C LEU A 33 -3.63 -6.23 -1.59
N ILE A 34 -3.02 -6.97 -2.53
CA ILE A 34 -2.21 -6.39 -3.60
C ILE A 34 -3.06 -5.51 -4.51
N ARG A 35 -4.28 -5.94 -4.89
CA ARG A 35 -5.16 -5.12 -5.74
C ARG A 35 -5.57 -3.81 -5.07
N ALA A 36 -5.95 -3.86 -3.79
CA ALA A 36 -6.30 -2.65 -3.05
C ALA A 36 -5.10 -1.73 -2.85
N GLY A 37 -3.94 -2.28 -2.46
CA GLY A 37 -2.70 -1.52 -2.33
C GLY A 37 -2.24 -0.90 -3.65
N ALA A 38 -2.36 -1.62 -4.79
CA ALA A 38 -2.00 -1.09 -6.10
C ALA A 38 -2.90 0.07 -6.53
N THR A 39 -4.21 -0.03 -6.26
CA THR A 39 -5.16 1.05 -6.53
C THR A 39 -4.83 2.29 -5.68
N ALA A 40 -4.58 2.09 -4.39
CA ALA A 40 -4.20 3.17 -3.48
C ALA A 40 -2.85 3.79 -3.82
N LEU A 41 -1.89 3.00 -4.32
CA LEU A 41 -0.60 3.51 -4.78
C LEU A 41 -0.77 4.45 -5.99
N ALA A 42 -1.56 4.03 -6.98
CA ALA A 42 -1.82 4.86 -8.16
C ALA A 42 -2.48 6.19 -7.79
N ASP A 43 -3.47 6.14 -6.89
CA ASP A 43 -4.14 7.33 -6.38
C ASP A 43 -3.20 8.23 -5.56
N ALA A 44 -2.38 7.65 -4.69
CA ALA A 44 -1.41 8.39 -3.88
C ALA A 44 -0.36 9.11 -4.75
N ILE A 45 0.11 8.47 -5.83
CA ILE A 45 1.03 9.10 -6.78
C ILE A 45 0.33 10.25 -7.53
N ALA A 46 -0.91 10.03 -7.99
CA ALA A 46 -1.66 11.03 -8.75
C ALA A 46 -2.02 12.27 -7.92
N THR A 47 -2.17 12.12 -6.61
CA THR A 47 -2.62 13.17 -5.68
C THR A 47 -1.49 13.78 -4.84
N HIS A 48 -0.26 13.27 -4.95
CA HIS A 48 0.87 13.79 -4.18
C HIS A 48 1.23 15.21 -4.63
N ASP A 49 1.24 16.14 -3.68
CA ASP A 49 1.72 17.49 -3.89
C ASP A 49 3.23 17.55 -3.57
N PRO A 50 4.09 17.89 -4.55
CA PRO A 50 5.54 17.94 -4.35
C PRO A 50 5.99 19.06 -3.39
N THR A 51 5.11 20.01 -3.05
CA THR A 51 5.39 21.05 -2.06
C THR A 51 5.18 20.59 -0.62
N MET A 52 4.57 19.41 -0.43
CA MET A 52 4.38 18.84 0.91
C MET A 52 5.73 18.49 1.56
N PRO A 53 5.84 18.62 2.89
CA PRO A 53 7.04 18.21 3.63
C PRO A 53 7.25 16.69 3.64
N VAL A 54 6.25 15.90 3.22
CA VAL A 54 6.31 14.44 3.15
C VAL A 54 6.72 14.02 1.74
N GLY A 55 7.83 13.28 1.65
CA GLY A 55 8.28 12.71 0.39
C GLY A 55 7.30 11.69 -0.20
N LEU A 56 7.25 11.61 -1.53
CA LEU A 56 6.35 10.74 -2.29
C LEU A 56 6.35 9.28 -1.80
N GLU A 57 7.52 8.71 -1.50
CA GLU A 57 7.61 7.33 -1.04
C GLU A 57 6.90 7.11 0.31
N THR A 58 7.11 8.01 1.27
CA THR A 58 6.46 7.93 2.59
C THR A 58 4.95 8.09 2.46
N TRP A 59 4.51 9.04 1.62
CA TRP A 59 3.10 9.25 1.30
C TRP A 59 2.45 7.99 0.72
N CYS A 60 3.07 7.40 -0.30
CA CYS A 60 2.60 6.16 -0.93
C CYS A 60 2.55 5.00 0.08
N ARG A 61 3.58 4.82 0.92
CA ARG A 61 3.61 3.77 1.96
C ARG A 61 2.44 3.89 2.93
N GLU A 62 2.12 5.11 3.36
CA GLU A 62 1.01 5.36 4.28
C GLU A 62 -0.34 5.00 3.65
N HIS A 63 -0.60 5.50 2.44
CA HIS A 63 -1.85 5.23 1.71
C HIS A 63 -2.03 3.74 1.41
N VAL A 64 -0.98 3.07 0.94
CA VAL A 64 -1.00 1.61 0.67
C VAL A 64 -1.29 0.82 1.93
N ARG A 65 -0.61 1.15 3.05
CA ARG A 65 -0.83 0.48 4.34
C ARG A 65 -2.26 0.66 4.82
N ARG A 66 -2.80 1.87 4.71
CA ARG A 66 -4.18 2.18 5.09
C ARG A 66 -5.18 1.34 4.29
N ALA A 67 -5.07 1.35 2.96
CA ALA A 67 -5.99 0.60 2.09
C ALA A 67 -5.95 -0.92 2.36
N ILE A 68 -4.76 -1.49 2.56
CA ILE A 68 -4.63 -2.91 2.91
C ILE A 68 -5.26 -3.21 4.27
N ARG A 69 -5.11 -2.32 5.25
CA ARG A 69 -5.74 -2.46 6.57
C ARG A 69 -7.26 -2.43 6.48
N GLU A 70 -7.82 -1.53 5.68
CA GLU A 70 -9.26 -1.41 5.47
C GLU A 70 -9.84 -2.69 4.85
N VAL A 71 -9.13 -3.31 3.89
CA VAL A 71 -9.54 -4.61 3.32
C VAL A 71 -9.51 -5.74 4.34
N ILE A 72 -8.53 -5.74 5.25
CA ILE A 72 -8.44 -6.73 6.33
C ILE A 72 -9.58 -6.52 7.32
N ALA A 73 -9.81 -5.28 7.77
CA ALA A 73 -10.89 -4.96 8.70
C ALA A 73 -12.27 -5.32 8.12
N GLY A 74 -12.58 -4.83 6.91
CA GLY A 74 -13.89 -5.04 6.29
C GLY A 74 -14.22 -6.48 5.87
N ARG A 75 -13.25 -7.41 5.91
CA ARG A 75 -13.49 -8.83 5.62
C ARG A 75 -13.46 -9.75 6.84
N PHE A 76 -12.87 -9.29 7.95
CA PHE A 76 -12.55 -10.15 9.09
C PHE A 76 -12.84 -9.54 10.47
N GLU A 77 -13.42 -8.34 10.55
CA GLU A 77 -14.08 -7.89 11.79
C GLU A 77 -15.36 -8.71 11.99
N VAL A 78 -15.42 -9.41 13.14
CA VAL A 78 -16.58 -10.16 13.67
C VAL A 78 -17.06 -9.45 14.92
#